data_AF-A0AAV9CSF4-F1
#
_entry.id   AF-A0AAV9CSF4-F1
#
_cell.length_a   1.000
_cell.length_b   1.000
_cell.length_c   1.000
_cell.angle_alpha   90.00
_cell.angle_beta   90.00
_cell.angle_gamma   90.00
#
_symmetry.space_group_name_H-M   'P 1'
#
loop_
_entity.id
_entity.type
_entity.pdbx_description
1 polymer ?
#
loop_
_entity_poly.entity_id
_entity_poly.type
_entity_poly.pdbx_seq_one_letter_code
_entity_poly.pdbx_strand_id
1 'polypeptide(L)'
;MCVATGSLRRHFELKTQNHGNIFSLMHHVVMGDDPELKKGKPSPDIFLIAAKRFEGSPLDPSKVLVFEDAPAGVAAAKNAEMNVVMVPDPRLDIELHKGADQVLSTLMDFQPSHWGLPPF
;
A
#
# COMPACT_ATOMS: atom_id res chain seq x y z
N MET A 1 8.00 -1.53 -7.59
CA MET A 1 7.27 -1.15 -6.36
C MET A 1 7.00 0.35 -6.37
N CYS A 2 5.96 0.80 -5.69
CA CYS A 2 5.63 2.22 -5.51
C CYS A 2 5.14 2.45 -4.07
N VAL A 3 4.99 3.72 -3.67
CA VAL A 3 4.41 4.09 -2.37
C VAL A 3 3.11 4.85 -2.58
N ALA A 4 2.07 4.46 -1.84
CA ALA A 4 0.80 5.18 -1.77
C ALA A 4 0.55 5.61 -0.32
N THR A 5 0.55 6.91 -0.04
CA THR A 5 0.44 7.44 1.32
C THR A 5 -0.63 8.51 1.45
N GLY A 6 -1.40 8.48 2.54
CA GLY A 6 -2.33 9.57 2.88
C GLY A 6 -1.64 10.83 3.38
N SER A 7 -0.30 10.82 3.54
CA SER A 7 0.46 12.01 3.92
C SER A 7 0.49 13.02 2.77
N LEU A 8 0.27 14.29 3.07
CA LEU A 8 0.52 15.39 2.14
C LEU A 8 2.03 15.54 1.89
N ARG A 9 2.42 16.16 0.78
CA ARG A 9 3.81 16.32 0.35
C ARG A 9 4.74 16.80 1.45
N ARG A 10 4.39 17.88 2.15
CA ARG A 10 5.19 18.42 3.27
C ARG A 10 5.45 17.37 4.35
N HIS A 11 4.45 16.60 4.73
CA HIS A 11 4.60 15.57 5.77
C HIS A 11 5.36 14.36 5.26
N PHE A 12 5.17 13.98 3.99
CA PHE A 12 5.94 12.92 3.37
C PHE A 12 7.43 13.28 3.34
N GLU A 13 7.79 14.48 2.88
CA GLU A 13 9.18 14.95 2.83
C GLU A 13 9.82 14.94 4.22
N LEU A 14 9.14 15.44 5.25
CA LEU A 14 9.65 15.41 6.63
C LEU A 14 9.85 13.99 7.18
N LYS A 15 8.94 13.05 6.88
CA LYS A 15 9.04 11.66 7.32
C LYS A 15 10.16 10.89 6.59
N THR A 16 10.50 11.31 5.38
CA THR A 16 11.39 10.55 4.48
C THR A 16 12.76 11.20 4.28
N GLN A 17 12.99 12.41 4.79
CA GLN A 17 14.24 13.17 4.63
C GLN A 17 15.52 12.39 4.99
N ASN A 18 15.44 11.47 5.96
CA ASN A 18 16.58 10.65 6.41
C ASN A 18 16.64 9.25 5.77
N HIS A 19 15.76 8.97 4.80
CA HIS A 19 15.57 7.63 4.22
C HIS A 19 15.54 7.67 2.68
N GLY A 20 16.12 8.71 2.07
CA GLY A 20 16.07 8.93 0.62
C GLY A 20 16.55 7.73 -0.22
N ASN A 21 17.49 6.94 0.31
CA ASN A 21 18.00 5.72 -0.32
C ASN A 21 16.93 4.62 -0.50
N ILE A 22 15.96 4.54 0.39
CA ILE A 22 14.86 3.56 0.28
C ILE A 22 13.83 4.06 -0.74
N PHE A 23 13.46 5.35 -0.63
CA PHE A 23 12.44 5.93 -1.50
C PHE A 23 12.93 6.12 -2.94
N SER A 24 14.25 6.22 -3.19
CA SER A 24 14.81 6.23 -4.54
C SER A 24 14.70 4.88 -5.26
N LEU A 25 14.41 3.78 -4.55
CA LEU A 25 14.13 2.46 -5.14
C LEU A 25 12.68 2.32 -5.61
N MET A 26 11.80 3.25 -5.23
CA MET A 26 10.40 3.23 -5.61
C MET A 26 10.23 3.85 -6.99
N HIS A 27 9.46 3.19 -7.85
CA HIS A 27 9.17 3.69 -9.20
C HIS A 27 8.53 5.08 -9.15
N HIS A 28 7.59 5.29 -8.22
CA HIS A 28 6.92 6.56 -8.00
C HIS A 28 6.27 6.57 -6.60
N VAL A 29 5.78 7.74 -6.21
CA VAL A 29 5.03 7.97 -4.96
C VAL A 29 3.72 8.69 -5.28
N VAL A 30 2.61 8.22 -4.69
CA VAL A 30 1.30 8.88 -4.68
C VAL A 30 1.03 9.38 -3.25
N MET A 31 0.70 10.67 -3.12
CA MET A 31 0.54 11.36 -1.83
C MET A 31 -0.92 11.79 -1.61
N GLY A 32 -1.25 12.21 -0.39
CA GLY A 32 -2.61 12.60 -0.01
C GLY A 32 -3.10 13.91 -0.64
N ASP A 33 -2.19 14.68 -1.24
CA ASP A 33 -2.45 15.89 -2.02
C ASP A 33 -2.29 15.67 -3.53
N ASP A 34 -2.33 14.42 -3.99
CA ASP A 34 -2.31 14.11 -5.41
C ASP A 34 -3.54 14.72 -6.10
N PRO A 35 -3.38 15.46 -7.22
CA PRO A 35 -4.49 16.15 -7.87
C PRO A 35 -5.54 15.20 -8.46
N GLU A 36 -5.20 13.94 -8.73
CA GLU A 36 -6.17 12.92 -9.18
C GLU A 36 -6.96 12.29 -8.02
N LEU A 37 -6.51 12.48 -6.76
CA LEU A 37 -7.12 11.90 -5.57
C LEU A 37 -8.39 12.68 -5.19
N LYS A 38 -9.56 12.08 -5.41
CA LYS A 38 -10.85 12.71 -5.06
C LYS A 38 -11.29 12.36 -3.64
N LYS A 39 -11.01 11.14 -3.20
CA LYS A 39 -11.37 10.64 -1.86
C LYS A 39 -10.21 9.89 -1.24
N GLY A 40 -9.95 10.15 0.04
CA GLY A 40 -9.02 9.36 0.83
C GLY A 40 -9.55 7.96 1.16
N LYS A 41 -8.69 7.13 1.75
CA LYS A 41 -9.05 5.81 2.28
C LYS A 41 -10.28 5.95 3.21
N PRO A 42 -11.31 5.07 3.11
CA PRO A 42 -11.31 3.77 2.46
C PRO A 42 -11.68 3.77 0.95
N SER A 43 -11.71 4.93 0.29
CA SER A 43 -11.86 4.98 -1.16
C SER A 43 -10.66 4.32 -1.86
N PRO A 44 -10.86 3.59 -2.98
CA PRO A 44 -9.78 2.90 -3.68
C PRO A 44 -8.85 3.84 -4.46
N ASP A 45 -9.24 5.12 -4.61
CA ASP A 45 -8.59 6.13 -5.46
C ASP A 45 -7.06 6.07 -5.38
N ILE A 46 -6.48 6.08 -4.18
CA ILE A 46 -5.02 6.18 -4.03
C ILE A 46 -4.28 4.96 -4.60
N PHE A 47 -4.85 3.76 -4.49
CA PHE A 47 -4.26 2.54 -5.02
C PHE A 47 -4.49 2.41 -6.52
N LEU A 48 -5.66 2.83 -7.01
CA LEU A 48 -5.94 2.88 -8.44
C LEU A 48 -5.03 3.89 -9.17
N ILE A 49 -4.79 5.06 -8.57
CA ILE A 49 -3.85 6.06 -9.10
C ILE A 49 -2.42 5.50 -9.11
N ALA A 50 -2.00 4.84 -8.03
CA ALA A 50 -0.68 4.21 -7.96
C ALA A 50 -0.50 3.12 -9.02
N ALA A 51 -1.49 2.23 -9.19
CA ALA A 51 -1.46 1.21 -10.23
C ALA A 51 -1.41 1.82 -11.64
N LYS A 52 -2.21 2.86 -11.92
CA LYS A 52 -2.27 3.55 -13.22
C LYS A 52 -0.93 4.17 -13.65
N ARG A 53 -0.04 4.50 -12.70
CA ARG A 53 1.26 5.14 -12.99
C ARG A 53 2.35 4.17 -13.42
N PHE A 54 2.13 2.86 -13.35
CA PHE A 54 3.04 1.89 -13.96
C PHE A 54 2.83 1.85 -15.48
N GLU A 55 3.93 1.74 -16.22
CA GLU A 55 3.91 1.62 -17.69
C GLU A 55 3.48 0.22 -18.14
N GLY A 56 2.90 0.09 -19.35
CA GLY A 56 2.88 -1.21 -20.06
C GLY A 56 1.58 -2.02 -20.06
N SER A 57 0.41 -1.38 -20.09
CA SER A 57 -0.98 -1.93 -20.12
C SER A 57 -1.68 -1.84 -18.75
N PRO A 58 -3.03 -1.86 -18.71
CA PRO A 58 -3.74 -1.85 -17.44
C PRO A 58 -3.31 -3.04 -16.56
N LEU A 59 -2.85 -2.75 -15.35
CA LEU A 59 -2.56 -3.78 -14.36
C LEU A 59 -3.86 -4.47 -13.95
N ASP A 60 -3.84 -5.80 -13.96
CA ASP A 60 -4.87 -6.62 -13.33
C ASP A 60 -4.82 -6.40 -11.80
N PRO A 61 -5.86 -5.82 -11.18
CA PRO A 61 -5.85 -5.52 -9.75
C PRO A 61 -5.61 -6.76 -8.89
N SER A 62 -6.05 -7.94 -9.33
CA SER A 62 -5.84 -9.21 -8.63
C SER A 62 -4.37 -9.65 -8.59
N LYS A 63 -3.49 -9.00 -9.37
CA LYS A 63 -2.04 -9.21 -9.35
C LYS A 63 -1.28 -8.12 -8.60
N VAL A 64 -1.98 -7.15 -8.02
CA VAL A 64 -1.39 -6.13 -7.16
C VAL A 64 -1.45 -6.59 -5.71
N LEU A 65 -0.32 -6.50 -5.02
CA LEU A 65 -0.18 -6.79 -3.59
C LEU A 65 0.08 -5.50 -2.84
N VAL A 66 -0.86 -5.12 -1.98
CA VAL A 66 -0.77 -3.95 -1.10
C VAL A 66 -0.24 -4.38 0.28
N PHE A 67 0.61 -3.56 0.88
CA PHE A 67 1.00 -3.69 2.29
C PHE A 67 0.41 -2.51 3.07
N GLU A 68 -0.30 -2.81 4.16
CA GLU A 68 -1.05 -1.83 4.96
C GLU A 68 -1.00 -2.13 6.45
N ASP A 69 -1.17 -1.11 7.29
CA ASP A 69 -1.22 -1.25 8.75
C ASP A 69 -2.60 -0.89 9.34
N ALA A 70 -3.42 -0.13 8.58
CA ALA A 70 -4.67 0.42 9.07
C ALA A 70 -5.92 -0.21 8.39
N PRO A 71 -7.04 -0.40 9.12
CA PRO A 71 -8.28 -0.94 8.55
C PRO A 71 -8.82 -0.14 7.36
N ALA A 72 -8.69 1.19 7.38
CA ALA A 72 -9.10 2.04 6.26
C ALA A 72 -8.28 1.77 4.99
N GLY A 73 -7.00 1.43 5.13
CA GLY A 73 -6.13 1.06 4.03
C GLY A 73 -6.47 -0.32 3.47
N VAL A 74 -6.71 -1.31 4.34
CA VAL A 74 -7.22 -2.63 3.95
C VAL A 74 -8.50 -2.49 3.13
N ALA A 75 -9.48 -1.74 3.65
CA ALA A 75 -10.75 -1.51 2.94
C ALA A 75 -10.54 -0.83 1.58
N ALA A 76 -9.64 0.17 1.49
CA ALA A 76 -9.30 0.81 0.22
C ALA A 76 -8.66 -0.16 -0.79
N ALA A 77 -7.78 -1.06 -0.35
CA ALA A 77 -7.16 -2.06 -1.21
C ALA A 77 -8.20 -3.07 -1.72
N LYS A 78 -9.09 -3.56 -0.85
CA LYS A 78 -10.17 -4.47 -1.25
C LYS A 78 -11.19 -3.79 -2.18
N ASN A 79 -11.52 -2.53 -1.93
CA ASN A 79 -12.37 -1.73 -2.84
C ASN A 79 -11.71 -1.48 -4.20
N ALA A 80 -10.38 -1.60 -4.29
CA ALA A 80 -9.62 -1.54 -5.54
C ALA A 80 -9.46 -2.92 -6.20
N GLU A 81 -10.08 -3.97 -5.65
CA GLU A 81 -9.96 -5.37 -6.09
C GLU A 81 -8.53 -5.93 -6.03
N MET A 82 -7.71 -5.38 -5.13
CA MET A 82 -6.32 -5.79 -4.92
C MET A 82 -6.18 -6.76 -3.75
N ASN A 83 -5.08 -7.52 -3.74
CA ASN A 83 -4.69 -8.29 -2.56
C ASN A 83 -4.04 -7.38 -1.52
N VAL A 84 -4.21 -7.70 -0.24
CA VAL A 84 -3.61 -6.91 0.84
C VAL A 84 -3.07 -7.79 1.96
N VAL A 85 -1.80 -7.54 2.30
CA VAL A 85 -1.13 -8.04 3.50
C VAL A 85 -1.18 -6.93 4.55
N MET A 86 -1.81 -7.22 5.69
CA MET A 86 -1.89 -6.30 6.81
C MET A 86 -0.76 -6.57 7.82
N VAL A 87 -0.10 -5.52 8.29
CA VAL A 87 0.87 -5.53 9.40
C VAL A 87 0.41 -4.51 10.45
N PRO A 88 -0.57 -4.86 11.31
CA PRO A 88 -1.20 -3.92 12.22
C PRO A 88 -0.32 -3.55 13.42
N ASP A 89 -0.62 -2.41 14.07
CA ASP A 89 -0.11 -2.15 15.42
C ASP A 89 -0.58 -3.28 16.36
N PRO A 90 0.29 -3.87 17.21
CA PRO A 90 -0.08 -4.98 18.08
C PRO A 90 -1.23 -4.70 19.06
N ARG A 91 -1.58 -3.43 19.27
CA ARG A 91 -2.68 -2.98 20.14
C ARG A 91 -4.00 -2.82 19.40
N LEU A 92 -4.02 -2.96 18.07
CA LEU A 92 -5.25 -2.90 17.28
C LEU A 92 -6.11 -4.13 17.59
N ASP A 93 -7.42 -3.92 17.72
CA ASP A 93 -8.37 -5.01 17.93
C ASP A 93 -8.36 -5.98 16.74
N ILE A 94 -8.27 -7.29 17.01
CA ILE A 94 -8.25 -8.33 16.00
C ILE A 94 -9.50 -8.33 15.11
N GLU A 95 -10.63 -7.84 15.64
CA GLU A 95 -11.87 -7.69 14.87
C GLU A 95 -11.74 -6.67 13.73
N LEU A 96 -10.76 -5.76 13.82
CA LEU A 96 -10.46 -4.75 12.79
C LEU A 96 -9.49 -5.25 11.73
N HIS A 97 -8.95 -6.47 11.86
CA HIS A 97 -8.09 -7.09 10.83
C HIS A 97 -8.88 -7.72 9.68
N LYS A 98 -10.23 -7.71 9.77
CA LYS A 98 -11.11 -8.32 8.78
C LYS A 98 -10.90 -7.73 7.38
N GLY A 99 -10.95 -8.61 6.38
CA GLY A 99 -10.84 -8.25 4.97
C GLY A 99 -9.42 -8.29 4.40
N ALA A 100 -8.39 -8.39 5.24
CA ALA A 100 -7.03 -8.65 4.75
C ALA A 100 -6.88 -10.09 4.26
N ASP A 101 -6.09 -10.28 3.19
CA ASP A 101 -5.84 -11.61 2.62
C ASP A 101 -4.76 -12.36 3.42
N GLN A 102 -3.87 -11.61 4.09
CA GLN A 102 -2.90 -12.12 5.05
C GLN A 102 -2.68 -11.09 6.14
N VAL A 103 -2.50 -11.54 7.39
CA VAL A 103 -2.11 -10.69 8.52
C VAL A 103 -0.77 -11.18 9.05
N LEU A 104 0.20 -10.28 9.19
CA LEU A 104 1.54 -10.57 9.71
C LEU A 104 1.83 -9.72 10.95
N SER A 105 2.67 -10.25 11.84
CA SER A 105 3.13 -9.52 13.02
C SER A 105 4.25 -8.52 12.69
N THR A 106 5.02 -8.81 11.64
CA THR A 106 6.11 -7.98 11.14
C THR A 106 6.32 -8.22 9.64
N LEU A 107 6.83 -7.22 8.92
CA LEU A 107 7.23 -7.38 7.51
C LEU A 107 8.33 -8.44 7.32
N MET A 108 9.10 -8.76 8.37
CA MET A 108 10.13 -9.80 8.33
C MET A 108 9.55 -11.21 8.16
N ASP A 109 8.28 -11.42 8.48
CA ASP A 109 7.59 -12.71 8.33
C ASP A 109 7.06 -12.91 6.89
N PHE A 110 7.18 -11.91 6.03
CA PHE A 110 6.65 -11.98 4.67
C PHE A 110 7.46 -12.97 3.81
N GLN A 111 6.77 -13.96 3.24
CA GLN A 111 7.35 -14.96 2.34
C GLN A 111 6.88 -14.70 0.90
N PRO A 112 7.74 -14.13 0.01
CA PRO A 112 7.33 -13.73 -1.34
C PRO A 112 6.83 -14.89 -2.20
N SER A 113 7.37 -16.09 -1.98
CA SER A 113 7.01 -17.30 -2.72
C SER A 113 5.52 -17.67 -2.57
N HIS A 114 4.87 -17.35 -1.44
CA HIS A 114 3.43 -17.54 -1.26
C HIS A 114 2.58 -16.67 -2.20
N TRP A 115 3.17 -15.60 -2.72
CA TRP A 115 2.55 -14.64 -3.64
C TRP A 115 3.11 -14.75 -5.07
N GLY A 116 3.79 -15.85 -5.40
CA GLY A 116 4.36 -16.08 -6.73
C GLY A 116 5.56 -15.20 -7.08
N LEU A 117 6.19 -14.56 -6.08
CA LEU A 117 7.40 -13.76 -6.24
C LEU A 117 8.66 -14.60 -5.95
N PRO A 118 9.83 -14.24 -6.51
CA PRO A 118 11.10 -14.91 -6.19
C PRO A 118 11.40 -14.86 -4.68
N PRO A 119 11.96 -15.93 -4.09
CA PRO A 119 12.45 -15.90 -2.72
C PRO A 119 13.66 -14.95 -2.59
N PHE A 120 13.93 -14.51 -1.36
CA PHE A 120 15.14 -13.75 -1.01
C PHE A 120 16.36 -14.66 -0.84
#